data_AF-A0A5M9IRS3-F1
#
_entry.id   AF-A0A5M9IRS3-F1
#
_cell.length_a   1.000
_cell.length_b   1.000
_cell.length_c   1.000
_cell.angle_alpha   90.00
_cell.angle_beta   90.00
_cell.angle_gamma   90.00
#
_symmetry.space_group_name_H-M   'P 1'
#
loop_
_entity.id
_entity.type
_entity.pdbx_description
1 polymer ?
#
loop_
_entity_poly.entity_id
_entity_poly.type
_entity_poly.pdbx_seq_one_letter_code
_entity_poly.pdbx_strand_id
1 'polypeptide(L)'
;MTQLYALTGKLAELQAMADTDDEGLKEALQHAMDEVQGDFNDKADNIVMLRRNIESDVTAIENEIERLAELKRIKTNSVSQISDYLRRNMEAANIKTIKRPLFTITLAQGSERVIVDNEDAVPDELTSVKSNITPDKKAIGAKLKEIRDHNEAVRKRMAAGEDAEHELLEEPKWAHLERGDSSIRIK
;
A
#
# COMPACT_ATOMS: atom_id res chain seq x y z
N MET A 1 26.03 16.92 12.93
CA MET A 1 24.65 17.04 12.39
C MET A 1 23.67 16.89 13.52
N THR A 2 22.88 17.92 13.80
CA THR A 2 21.77 17.89 14.75
C THR A 2 20.67 16.94 14.25
N GLN A 3 20.06 16.22 15.19
CA GLN A 3 18.98 15.28 14.90
C GLN A 3 17.63 16.03 14.91
N LEU A 4 16.70 15.65 14.03
CA LEU A 4 15.41 16.36 13.92
C LEU A 4 14.65 16.36 15.27
N TYR A 5 14.66 15.22 15.97
CA TYR A 5 14.05 15.12 17.31
C TYR A 5 14.68 16.07 18.34
N ALA A 6 15.98 16.35 18.22
CA ALA A 6 16.69 17.25 19.12
C ALA A 6 16.34 18.72 18.83
N LEU A 7 16.12 19.07 17.56
CA LEU A 7 15.63 20.39 17.17
C LEU A 7 14.18 20.59 17.62
N THR A 8 13.33 19.56 17.48
CA THR A 8 11.96 19.57 18.01
C THR A 8 11.94 19.78 19.53
N GLY A 9 12.80 19.07 20.28
CA GLY A 9 12.92 19.23 21.73
C GLY A 9 13.32 20.64 22.14
N LYS A 10 14.34 21.22 21.48
CA LYS A 10 14.78 22.60 21.72
C LYS A 10 13.68 23.63 21.43
N LEU A 11 12.91 23.45 20.36
CA LEU A 11 11.77 24.33 20.06
C LEU A 11 10.70 24.26 21.14
N ALA A 12 10.39 23.07 21.64
CA ALA A 12 9.42 22.90 22.72
C ALA A 12 9.88 23.56 24.03
N GLU A 13 11.17 23.45 24.35
CA GLU A 13 11.77 24.11 25.53
C GLU A 13 11.73 25.63 25.41
N LEU A 14 12.12 26.19 24.25
CA LEU A 14 12.07 27.63 24.02
C LEU A 14 10.64 28.18 24.02
N GLN A 15 9.68 27.44 23.46
CA GLN A 15 8.25 27.79 23.52
C GLN A 15 7.73 27.81 24.95
N ALA A 16 8.11 26.84 25.78
CA ALA A 16 7.71 26.80 27.19
C ALA A 16 8.31 27.96 28.00
N MET A 17 9.49 28.46 27.60
CA MET A 17 10.13 29.63 28.21
C MET A 17 9.58 30.96 27.69
N ALA A 18 8.79 31.00 26.62
CA ALA A 18 8.33 32.24 25.99
C ALA A 18 7.19 32.95 26.76
N ASP A 19 6.56 32.29 27.73
CA ASP A 19 5.59 32.88 28.67
C ASP A 19 6.32 33.65 29.79
N THR A 20 6.93 34.79 29.44
CA THR A 20 7.56 35.72 30.42
C THR A 20 7.07 37.14 30.22
N ASP A 21 6.96 37.90 31.31
CA ASP A 21 6.57 39.32 31.30
C ASP A 21 7.73 40.28 30.96
N ASP A 22 8.95 39.76 30.72
CA ASP A 22 10.11 40.54 30.31
C ASP A 22 10.21 40.63 28.79
N GLU A 23 9.93 41.81 28.24
CA GLU A 23 9.90 42.06 26.80
C GLU A 23 11.27 41.86 26.13
N GLY A 24 12.38 42.15 26.82
CA GLY A 24 13.73 41.96 26.27
C GLY A 24 14.14 40.49 26.23
N LEU A 25 13.73 39.71 27.23
CA LEU A 25 13.92 38.27 27.23
C LEU A 25 13.06 37.58 26.17
N LYS A 26 11.83 38.07 25.97
CA LYS A 26 10.91 37.57 24.95
C LYS A 26 11.44 37.75 23.52
N GLU A 27 12.02 38.90 23.20
CA GLU A 27 12.65 39.15 21.90
C GLU A 27 13.85 38.20 21.68
N ALA A 28 14.70 38.01 22.69
CA ALA A 28 15.82 37.08 22.62
C ALA A 28 15.38 35.62 22.43
N LEU A 29 14.33 35.19 23.13
CA LEU A 29 13.75 33.85 22.98
C LEU A 29 13.16 33.64 21.59
N GLN A 30 12.48 34.65 21.04
CA GLN A 30 11.90 34.57 19.71
C GLN A 30 12.99 34.46 18.63
N HIS A 31 14.07 35.23 18.73
CA HIS A 31 15.23 35.06 17.85
C HIS A 31 15.86 33.67 17.92
N ALA A 32 16.01 33.12 19.13
CA ALA A 32 16.54 31.77 19.31
C ALA A 32 15.59 30.71 18.70
N MET A 33 14.27 30.90 18.81
CA MET A 33 13.29 30.03 18.16
C MET A 33 13.40 30.08 16.64
N ASP A 34 13.53 31.27 16.06
CA ASP A 34 13.68 31.45 14.61
C ASP A 34 14.95 30.78 14.08
N GLU A 35 16.05 30.84 14.84
CA GLU A 35 17.31 30.16 14.50
C GLU A 35 17.12 28.63 14.49
N VAL A 36 16.50 28.06 15.53
CA VAL A 36 16.25 26.60 15.59
C VAL A 36 15.23 26.15 14.53
N GLN A 37 14.25 26.99 14.18
CA GLN A 37 13.34 26.72 13.06
C GLN A 37 14.07 26.74 11.72
N GLY A 38 15.02 27.66 11.51
CA GLY A 38 15.91 27.67 10.34
C GLY A 38 16.64 26.34 10.18
N ASP A 39 17.32 25.90 11.24
CA ASP A 39 18.01 24.60 11.30
C ASP A 39 17.06 23.42 11.02
N PHE A 40 15.83 23.49 11.52
CA PHE A 40 14.81 22.46 11.30
C PHE A 40 14.39 22.40 9.83
N ASN A 41 14.15 23.54 9.20
CA ASN A 41 13.77 23.65 7.79
C ASN A 41 14.89 23.13 6.89
N ASP A 42 16.13 23.54 7.12
CA ASP A 42 17.30 23.04 6.39
C ASP A 42 17.42 21.51 6.51
N LYS A 43 17.14 20.96 7.69
CA LYS A 43 17.14 19.51 7.89
C LYS A 43 15.99 18.83 7.16
N ALA A 44 14.80 19.42 7.16
CA ALA A 44 13.64 18.92 6.43
C ALA A 44 13.92 18.88 4.92
N ASP A 45 14.50 19.93 4.35
CA ASP A 45 14.90 20.00 2.94
C ASP A 45 15.89 18.89 2.59
N ASN A 46 16.93 18.72 3.41
CA ASN A 46 17.92 17.64 3.22
C ASN A 46 17.27 16.24 3.25
N ILE A 47 16.28 16.02 4.12
CA ILE A 47 15.54 14.75 4.17
C ILE A 47 14.71 14.55 2.90
N VAL A 48 14.04 15.60 2.40
CA VAL A 48 13.28 15.54 1.16
C VAL A 48 14.20 15.27 -0.04
N MET A 49 15.37 15.89 -0.10
CA MET A 49 16.36 15.64 -1.15
C MET A 49 16.86 14.19 -1.12
N LEU A 50 17.19 13.67 0.08
CA LEU A 50 17.58 12.27 0.24
C LEU A 50 16.46 11.32 -0.21
N ARG A 51 15.22 11.60 0.18
CA ARG A 51 14.05 10.82 -0.24
C ARG A 51 13.90 10.80 -1.76
N ARG A 52 14.05 11.94 -2.44
CA ARG A 52 13.97 12.03 -3.90
C ARG A 52 15.07 11.23 -4.60
N ASN A 53 16.29 11.22 -4.03
CA ASN A 53 17.37 10.39 -4.56
C ASN A 53 17.01 8.90 -4.46
N ILE A 54 16.51 8.46 -3.31
CA ILE A 54 16.07 7.07 -3.12
C ILE A 54 14.89 6.73 -4.05
N GLU A 55 13.94 7.63 -4.27
CA GLU A 55 12.84 7.43 -5.24
C GLU A 55 13.36 7.26 -6.67
N SER A 56 14.43 7.98 -7.02
CA SER A 56 15.09 7.85 -8.32
C SER A 56 15.76 6.48 -8.45
N ASP A 57 16.43 6.02 -7.40
CA ASP A 57 17.01 4.66 -7.35
C ASP A 57 15.92 3.59 -7.45
N VAL A 58 14.79 3.74 -6.74
CA VAL A 58 13.65 2.82 -6.83
C VAL A 58 13.13 2.74 -8.26
N THR A 59 12.95 3.87 -8.93
CA THR A 59 12.50 3.92 -10.33
C THR A 59 13.51 3.20 -11.26
N ALA A 60 14.81 3.39 -11.03
CA ALA A 60 15.86 2.70 -11.79
C ALA A 60 15.81 1.18 -11.57
N ILE A 61 15.56 0.73 -10.34
CA ILE A 61 15.40 -0.68 -10.00
C ILE A 61 14.17 -1.28 -10.68
N GLU A 62 13.03 -0.57 -10.68
CA GLU A 62 11.80 -1.03 -11.34
C GLU A 62 12.02 -1.25 -12.84
N ASN A 63 12.65 -0.31 -13.53
CA ASN A 63 13.01 -0.45 -14.94
C ASN A 63 13.90 -1.68 -15.20
N GLU A 64 14.84 -1.97 -14.30
CA GLU A 64 15.72 -3.13 -14.44
C GLU A 64 14.97 -4.44 -14.16
N ILE A 65 14.03 -4.46 -13.21
CA ILE A 65 13.14 -5.59 -12.97
C ILE A 65 12.33 -5.90 -14.24
N GLU A 66 11.74 -4.89 -14.89
CA GLU A 66 11.00 -5.06 -16.13
C GLU A 66 11.88 -5.66 -17.23
N ARG A 67 13.11 -5.13 -17.41
CA ARG A 67 14.08 -5.65 -18.38
C ARG A 67 14.45 -7.11 -18.11
N LEU A 68 14.68 -7.47 -16.86
CA LEU A 68 15.01 -8.84 -16.45
C LEU A 68 13.82 -9.80 -16.59
N ALA A 69 12.61 -9.32 -16.29
CA ALA A 69 11.37 -10.08 -16.50
C ALA A 69 11.16 -10.38 -17.99
N GLU A 70 11.40 -9.40 -18.86
CA GLU A 70 11.34 -9.58 -20.31
C GLU A 70 12.41 -10.56 -20.80
N LEU A 71 13.65 -10.42 -20.32
CA LEU A 71 14.73 -11.36 -20.65
C LEU A 71 14.38 -12.79 -20.23
N LYS A 72 13.82 -12.96 -19.03
CA LYS A 72 13.31 -14.25 -18.54
C LYS A 72 12.23 -14.79 -19.47
N ARG A 73 11.25 -13.97 -19.86
CA ARG A 73 10.17 -14.35 -20.78
C ARG A 73 10.73 -14.86 -22.12
N ILE A 74 11.69 -14.14 -22.71
CA ILE A 74 12.35 -14.55 -23.96
C ILE A 74 13.02 -15.91 -23.80
N LYS A 75 13.81 -16.11 -22.73
CA LYS A 75 14.50 -17.38 -22.49
C LYS A 75 13.53 -18.54 -22.24
N THR A 76 12.47 -18.32 -21.47
CA THR A 76 11.41 -19.32 -21.26
C THR A 76 10.73 -19.69 -22.58
N ASN A 77 10.44 -18.72 -23.43
CA ASN A 77 9.89 -18.97 -24.77
C ASN A 77 10.86 -19.78 -25.64
N SER A 78 12.16 -19.46 -25.63
CA SER A 78 13.15 -20.25 -26.36
C SER A 78 13.21 -21.70 -25.88
N VAL A 79 13.17 -21.94 -24.56
CA VAL A 79 13.11 -23.30 -24.00
C VAL A 79 11.86 -24.02 -24.50
N SER A 80 10.69 -23.39 -24.43
CA SER A 80 9.44 -23.97 -24.94
C SER A 80 9.53 -24.30 -26.43
N GLN A 81 10.07 -23.39 -27.24
CA GLN A 81 10.22 -23.60 -28.69
C GLN A 81 11.16 -24.78 -29.00
N ILE A 82 12.26 -24.92 -28.28
CA ILE A 82 13.21 -26.04 -28.45
C ILE A 82 12.55 -27.36 -28.04
N SER A 83 11.84 -27.38 -26.92
CA SER A 83 11.09 -28.56 -26.46
C SER A 83 9.98 -28.94 -27.44
N ASP A 84 9.24 -27.97 -27.97
CA ASP A 84 8.20 -28.19 -28.99
C ASP A 84 8.80 -28.68 -30.31
N TYR A 85 9.94 -28.14 -30.72
CA TYR A 85 10.64 -28.62 -31.90
C TYR A 85 11.04 -30.09 -31.74
N LEU A 86 11.62 -30.47 -30.59
CA LEU A 86 11.97 -31.86 -30.29
C LEU A 86 10.71 -32.75 -30.30
N ARG A 87 9.62 -32.31 -29.66
CA ARG A 87 8.34 -33.02 -29.61
C ARG A 87 7.79 -33.29 -31.01
N ARG A 88 7.68 -32.26 -31.86
CA ARG A 88 7.17 -32.37 -33.24
C ARG A 88 7.99 -33.34 -34.09
N ASN A 89 9.32 -33.33 -33.95
CA ASN A 89 10.18 -34.25 -34.67
C ASN A 89 10.07 -35.69 -34.15
N MET A 90 9.91 -35.88 -32.84
CA MET A 90 9.65 -37.21 -32.25
C MET A 90 8.29 -37.78 -32.71
N GLU A 91 7.26 -36.93 -32.77
CA GLU A 91 5.94 -37.28 -33.31
C GLU A 91 6.02 -37.68 -34.79
N ALA A 92 6.68 -36.87 -35.63
CA ALA A 92 6.82 -37.13 -37.07
C ALA A 92 7.65 -38.40 -37.37
N ALA A 93 8.68 -38.67 -36.57
CA ALA A 93 9.51 -39.87 -36.69
C ALA A 93 8.90 -41.11 -36.01
N ASN A 94 7.73 -40.97 -35.36
CA ASN A 94 7.08 -42.01 -34.56
C ASN A 94 7.98 -42.61 -33.45
N ILE A 95 8.89 -41.79 -32.89
CA ILE A 95 9.83 -42.19 -31.83
C ILE A 95 9.20 -41.84 -30.48
N LYS A 96 8.83 -42.87 -29.70
CA LYS A 96 8.21 -42.69 -28.38
C LYS A 96 9.21 -42.44 -27.26
N THR A 97 10.42 -43.00 -27.36
CA THR A 97 11.43 -42.91 -26.30
C THR A 97 12.84 -42.89 -26.87
N ILE A 98 13.68 -42.00 -26.35
CA ILE A 98 15.10 -41.93 -26.64
C ILE A 98 15.86 -42.12 -25.31
N LYS A 99 16.50 -43.27 -25.14
CA LYS A 99 17.35 -43.56 -23.98
C LYS A 99 18.77 -43.07 -24.24
N ARG A 100 19.32 -42.28 -23.33
CA ARG A 100 20.73 -41.88 -23.31
C ARG A 100 21.33 -42.18 -21.93
N PRO A 101 22.66 -42.34 -21.82
CA PRO A 101 23.30 -42.67 -20.55
C PRO A 101 23.00 -41.68 -19.41
N LEU A 102 22.78 -40.40 -19.73
CA LEU A 102 22.57 -39.33 -18.74
C LEU A 102 21.10 -38.95 -18.52
N PHE A 103 20.21 -39.25 -19.47
CA PHE A 103 18.79 -38.89 -19.39
C PHE A 103 17.96 -39.72 -20.37
N THR A 104 16.66 -39.81 -20.12
CA THR A 104 15.69 -40.43 -21.03
C THR A 104 14.69 -39.39 -21.48
N ILE A 105 14.48 -39.28 -22.79
CA ILE A 105 13.44 -38.42 -23.37
C ILE A 105 12.27 -39.33 -23.74
N THR A 106 11.10 -39.08 -23.15
CA THR A 106 9.86 -39.81 -23.46
C THR A 106 8.83 -38.83 -23.98
N LEU A 107 8.21 -39.17 -25.11
CA LEU A 107 7.04 -38.46 -25.60
C LEU A 107 5.82 -38.91 -24.77
N ALA A 108 5.50 -38.15 -23.72
CA ALA A 108 4.31 -38.39 -22.91
C ALA A 108 3.08 -37.82 -23.61
N GLN A 109 1.93 -38.50 -23.46
CA GLN A 109 0.64 -37.89 -23.82
C GLN A 109 0.38 -36.71 -22.87
N GLY A 110 -0.10 -35.59 -23.43
CA GLY A 110 -0.55 -34.46 -22.64
C GLY A 110 -1.69 -34.89 -21.70
N SER A 111 -1.76 -34.28 -20.52
CA SER A 111 -2.89 -34.50 -19.62
C SER A 111 -4.19 -34.04 -20.28
N GLU A 112 -5.25 -34.81 -20.08
CA GLU A 112 -6.59 -34.41 -20.49
C GLU A 112 -6.97 -33.12 -19.75
N ARG A 113 -7.28 -32.06 -20.51
CA ARG A 113 -7.78 -30.79 -19.97
C ARG A 113 -9.24 -30.67 -20.38
N VAL A 114 -10.12 -30.51 -19.40
CA VAL A 114 -11.51 -30.17 -19.64
C VAL A 114 -11.58 -28.72 -20.13
N ILE A 115 -12.04 -28.54 -21.36
CA ILE A 115 -12.39 -27.24 -21.91
C ILE A 115 -13.92 -27.20 -21.87
N VAL A 116 -14.47 -26.22 -21.15
CA VAL A 116 -15.91 -25.99 -21.11
C VAL A 116 -16.23 -25.04 -22.26
N ASP A 117 -16.80 -25.57 -23.34
CA ASP A 117 -17.13 -24.76 -24.53
C ASP A 117 -18.32 -23.82 -24.31
N ASN A 118 -19.22 -24.17 -23.38
CA ASN A 118 -20.36 -23.37 -22.99
C ASN A 118 -20.65 -23.51 -21.49
N GLU A 119 -20.34 -22.47 -20.72
CA GLU A 119 -20.50 -22.44 -19.26
C GLU A 119 -21.98 -22.50 -18.83
N ASP A 120 -22.90 -21.97 -19.64
CA ASP A 120 -24.34 -21.92 -19.32
C ASP A 120 -25.05 -23.27 -19.56
N ALA A 121 -24.42 -24.17 -20.31
CA ALA A 121 -24.93 -25.52 -20.56
C ALA A 121 -24.36 -26.56 -19.57
N VAL A 122 -23.48 -26.14 -18.65
CA VAL A 122 -22.91 -27.03 -17.64
C VAL A 122 -24.00 -27.38 -16.63
N PRO A 123 -24.25 -28.67 -16.37
CA PRO A 123 -25.21 -29.09 -15.35
C PRO A 123 -24.88 -28.46 -13.99
N ASP A 124 -25.91 -28.06 -13.24
CA ASP A 124 -25.75 -27.43 -11.93
C ASP A 124 -24.87 -28.26 -10.98
N GLU A 125 -24.90 -29.59 -11.09
CA GLU A 125 -24.08 -30.55 -10.32
C GLU A 125 -22.56 -30.37 -10.51
N LEU A 126 -22.12 -29.76 -11.61
CA LEU A 126 -20.71 -29.53 -11.96
C LEU A 126 -20.32 -28.04 -11.87
N THR A 127 -21.26 -27.17 -11.47
CA THR A 127 -21.01 -25.73 -11.28
C THR A 127 -20.79 -25.41 -9.79
N SER A 128 -19.90 -24.48 -9.51
CA SER A 128 -19.67 -23.97 -8.15
C SER A 128 -19.92 -22.46 -8.12
N VAL A 129 -20.93 -22.05 -7.36
CA VAL A 129 -21.26 -20.64 -7.18
C VAL A 129 -20.23 -20.00 -6.24
N LYS A 130 -19.35 -19.16 -6.79
CA LYS A 130 -18.47 -18.28 -5.99
C LYS A 130 -19.14 -16.92 -5.81
N SER A 131 -19.91 -16.75 -4.74
CA SER A 131 -20.38 -15.43 -4.30
C SER A 131 -19.32 -14.75 -3.42
N ASN A 132 -18.62 -13.76 -3.94
CA ASN A 132 -17.70 -12.94 -3.13
C ASN A 132 -18.45 -11.73 -2.56
N ILE A 133 -18.99 -11.86 -1.35
CA ILE A 133 -19.62 -10.74 -0.63
C ILE A 133 -18.51 -9.99 0.10
N THR A 134 -18.05 -8.88 -0.49
CA THR A 134 -17.02 -8.02 0.11
C THR A 134 -17.69 -6.79 0.72
N PRO A 135 -17.39 -6.42 1.99
CA PRO A 135 -17.94 -5.22 2.60
C PRO A 135 -17.44 -3.95 1.89
N ASP A 136 -18.35 -3.07 1.49
CA ASP A 136 -18.01 -1.77 0.91
C ASP A 136 -17.50 -0.83 2.02
N LYS A 137 -16.19 -0.82 2.20
CA LYS A 137 -15.50 0.02 3.18
C LYS A 137 -15.75 1.52 3.00
N LYS A 138 -16.06 1.98 1.77
CA LYS A 138 -16.32 3.39 1.49
C LYS A 138 -17.71 3.79 1.99
N ALA A 139 -18.72 2.98 1.70
CA ALA A 139 -20.07 3.18 2.21
C ALA A 139 -20.12 3.06 3.74
N ILE A 140 -19.40 2.08 4.31
CA ILE A 140 -19.26 1.91 5.77
C ILE A 140 -18.61 3.16 6.38
N GLY A 141 -17.49 3.62 5.84
CA GLY A 141 -16.79 4.81 6.35
C GLY A 141 -17.64 6.08 6.29
N ALA A 142 -18.44 6.27 5.24
CA ALA A 142 -19.36 7.40 5.12
C ALA A 142 -20.43 7.37 6.22
N LYS A 143 -21.10 6.22 6.42
CA LYS A 143 -22.11 6.06 7.48
C LYS A 143 -21.55 6.26 8.88
N LEU A 144 -20.37 5.70 9.17
CA LEU A 144 -19.73 5.89 10.48
C LEU A 144 -19.36 7.36 10.73
N LYS A 145 -18.96 8.08 9.67
CA LYS A 145 -18.65 9.51 9.78
C LYS A 145 -19.90 10.33 10.06
N GLU A 146 -21.00 10.04 9.37
CA GLU A 146 -22.30 10.69 9.64
C GLU A 146 -22.76 10.45 11.09
N ILE A 147 -22.66 9.21 11.59
CA ILE A 147 -22.99 8.87 12.98
C ILE A 147 -22.10 9.64 13.96
N ARG A 148 -20.79 9.69 13.72
CA ARG A 148 -19.84 10.41 14.57
C ARG A 148 -20.12 11.92 14.58
N ASP A 149 -20.25 12.52 13.40
CA ASP A 149 -20.45 13.96 13.26
C ASP A 149 -21.82 14.39 13.84
N HIS A 150 -22.87 13.54 13.71
CA HIS A 150 -24.17 13.72 14.37
C HIS A 150 -24.06 13.62 15.90
N ASN A 151 -23.41 12.57 16.42
CA ASN A 151 -23.23 12.38 17.86
C ASN A 151 -22.37 13.49 18.49
N GLU A 152 -21.36 14.01 17.79
CA GLU A 152 -20.58 15.18 18.22
C GLU A 152 -21.46 16.43 18.33
N ALA A 153 -22.36 16.66 17.37
CA ALA A 153 -23.29 17.79 17.41
C ALA A 153 -24.29 17.68 18.57
N VAL A 154 -24.86 16.49 18.81
CA VAL A 154 -25.77 16.23 19.94
C VAL A 154 -25.04 16.40 21.27
N ARG A 155 -23.82 15.85 21.41
CA ARG A 155 -22.98 16.04 22.61
C ARG A 155 -22.68 17.51 22.90
N LYS A 156 -22.50 18.34 21.87
CA LYS A 156 -22.30 19.78 22.02
C LYS A 156 -23.56 20.50 22.51
N ARG A 157 -24.75 20.08 22.07
CA ARG A 157 -26.04 20.62 22.57
C ARG A 157 -26.32 20.20 24.01
N MET A 158 -26.00 18.96 24.37
CA MET A 158 -26.06 18.49 25.76
C MET A 158 -25.11 19.26 26.67
N ALA A 159 -23.88 19.56 26.22
CA ALA A 159 -22.94 20.39 26.97
C ALA A 159 -23.42 21.85 27.16
N ALA A 160 -24.34 22.32 26.32
CA ALA A 160 -24.99 23.63 26.44
C ALA A 160 -26.25 23.63 27.33
N GLY A 161 -26.62 22.47 27.90
CA GLY A 161 -27.74 22.34 28.84
C GLY A 161 -29.08 21.92 28.21
N GLU A 162 -29.11 21.51 26.95
CA GLU A 162 -30.30 20.92 26.31
C GLU A 162 -30.43 19.42 26.62
N ASP A 163 -31.64 18.95 26.97
CA ASP A 163 -31.93 17.52 27.11
C ASP A 163 -32.15 16.90 25.72
N ALA A 164 -31.06 16.41 25.13
CA ALA A 164 -31.00 15.86 23.78
C ALA A 164 -30.40 14.43 23.75
N GLU A 165 -30.32 13.74 24.89
CA GLU A 165 -29.73 12.40 24.99
C GLU A 165 -30.42 11.40 24.05
N HIS A 166 -31.72 11.55 23.82
CA HIS A 166 -32.49 10.70 22.93
C HIS A 166 -32.10 10.81 21.44
N GLU A 167 -31.36 11.85 21.03
CA GLU A 167 -30.93 12.09 19.65
C GLU A 167 -29.61 11.39 19.31
N LEU A 168 -28.92 10.76 20.28
CA LEU A 168 -27.69 10.01 20.05
C LEU A 168 -27.96 8.73 19.24
N LEU A 169 -27.21 8.55 18.16
CA LEU A 169 -27.23 7.33 17.36
C LEU A 169 -26.29 6.29 17.99
N GLU A 170 -26.75 5.04 18.09
CA GLU A 170 -25.92 3.93 18.57
C GLU A 170 -24.73 3.68 17.64
N GLU A 171 -23.52 3.64 18.20
CA GLU A 171 -22.32 3.29 17.44
C GLU A 171 -22.36 1.79 17.07
N PRO A 172 -22.25 1.44 15.78
CA PRO A 172 -22.34 0.05 15.35
C PRO A 172 -21.16 -0.78 15.85
N LYS A 173 -21.45 -1.92 16.51
CA LYS A 173 -20.43 -2.83 17.08
C LYS A 173 -19.51 -3.53 16.07
N TRP A 174 -19.84 -3.45 14.78
CA TRP A 174 -19.17 -4.18 13.71
C TRP A 174 -18.15 -3.35 12.92
N ALA A 175 -18.06 -2.03 13.15
CA ALA A 175 -17.02 -1.18 12.55
C ALA A 175 -16.85 0.15 13.29
N HIS A 176 -15.61 0.65 13.36
CA HIS A 176 -15.27 1.94 13.97
C HIS A 176 -14.32 2.75 13.07
N LEU A 177 -14.26 4.07 13.29
CA LEU A 177 -13.33 4.97 12.60
C LEU A 177 -12.14 5.28 13.50
N GLU A 178 -10.94 4.90 13.07
CA GLU A 178 -9.68 5.32 13.68
C GLU A 178 -8.97 6.35 12.81
N ARG A 179 -8.39 7.36 13.44
CA ARG A 179 -7.52 8.31 12.75
C ARG A 179 -6.13 7.69 12.67
N GLY A 180 -5.72 7.31 11.47
CA GLY A 180 -4.35 6.86 11.22
C GLY A 180 -3.33 7.98 11.40
N ASP A 181 -2.05 7.60 11.39
CA ASP A 181 -0.94 8.55 11.54
C ASP A 181 -0.96 9.64 10.47
N SER A 182 -0.52 10.83 10.86
CA SER A 182 -0.33 11.96 9.93
C SER A 182 0.69 11.59 8.86
N SER A 183 0.30 11.70 7.58
CA SER A 183 1.19 11.45 6.44
C SER A 183 1.78 12.76 5.91
N ILE A 184 3.06 12.74 5.52
CA ILE A 184 3.71 13.88 4.86
C ILE A 184 3.27 13.93 3.39
N ARG A 185 2.85 15.12 2.92
CA ARG A 185 2.55 15.39 1.50
C ARG A 185 3.58 16.39 0.95
N ILE A 186 4.37 15.96 -0.02
CA ILE A 186 5.34 16.80 -0.73
C ILE A 186 4.73 17.10 -2.11
N LYS A 187 4.57 18.38 -2.43
CA LYS A 187 4.09 18.83 -3.75
C LYS A 187 5.26 19.16 -4.67
#